data_AF-A0A929UTJ3-F1
#
_entry.id   AF-A0A929UTJ3-F1
#
_cell.length_a   1.000
_cell.length_b   1.000
_cell.length_c   1.000
_cell.angle_alpha   90.00
_cell.angle_beta   90.00
_cell.angle_gamma   90.00
#
_symmetry.space_group_name_H-M   'P 1'
#
loop_
_entity.id
_entity.type
_entity.pdbx_description
1 polymer ?
#
loop_
_entity_poly.entity_id
_entity_poly.type
_entity_poly.pdbx_seq_one_letter_code
_entity_poly.pdbx_strand_id
1 'polypeptide(L)'
;MKKFVPEFGKVKEQQQLDDKTSVVVENSYQNHTVIATKLYYEERFRVASMAEARDKVDELTLRIENDDSLINPSIRYDGRARISYKGSFDVVFEYTKIKQVK
;
A
#
# COMPACT_ATOMS: atom_id res chain seq x y z
N MET A 1 -1.86 15.71 22.70
CA MET A 1 -2.60 16.45 21.64
C MET A 1 -3.93 15.76 21.42
N LYS A 2 -5.06 16.49 21.41
CA LYS A 2 -6.37 15.90 21.05
C LYS A 2 -6.36 15.64 19.54
N LYS A 3 -6.56 14.39 19.11
CA LYS A 3 -6.69 14.05 17.68
C LYS A 3 -7.93 14.76 17.12
N PHE A 4 -7.79 15.41 15.96
CA PHE A 4 -8.91 16.04 15.26
C PHE A 4 -9.92 14.98 14.82
N VAL A 5 -11.19 15.18 15.16
CA VAL A 5 -12.30 14.28 14.77
C VAL A 5 -13.35 15.15 14.07
N PRO A 6 -13.53 15.00 12.75
CA PRO A 6 -14.53 15.77 12.03
C PRO A 6 -15.94 15.23 12.27
N GLU A 7 -16.92 16.11 12.19
CA GLU A 7 -18.35 15.75 12.28
C GLU A 7 -18.78 14.96 11.04
N PHE A 8 -18.31 15.37 9.86
CA PHE A 8 -18.47 14.66 8.60
C PHE A 8 -17.19 14.77 7.77
N GLY A 9 -16.87 13.74 7.01
CA GLY A 9 -15.80 13.78 6.01
C GLY A 9 -14.79 12.66 6.17
N LYS A 10 -13.62 12.86 5.57
CA LYS A 10 -12.55 11.86 5.51
C LYS A 10 -11.27 12.43 6.08
N VAL A 11 -10.61 11.66 6.94
CA VAL A 11 -9.27 11.98 7.44
C VAL A 11 -8.31 10.91 6.92
N LYS A 12 -7.22 11.36 6.29
CA LYS A 12 -6.13 10.49 5.85
C LYS A 12 -4.92 10.72 6.74
N GLU A 13 -4.34 9.63 7.24
CA GLU A 13 -3.11 9.64 8.01
C GLU A 13 -2.16 8.60 7.42
N GLN A 14 -0.95 9.02 7.04
CA GLN A 14 0.10 8.11 6.58
C GLN A 14 0.87 7.57 7.79
N GLN A 15 1.11 6.26 7.80
CA GLN A 15 1.84 5.55 8.83
C GLN A 15 2.89 4.65 8.17
N GLN A 16 4.11 4.68 8.68
CA GLN A 16 5.13 3.70 8.31
C GLN A 16 4.97 2.49 9.23
N LEU A 17 4.76 1.29 8.67
CA LEU A 17 4.62 0.06 9.45
C LEU A 17 5.97 -0.60 9.70
N ASP A 18 6.82 -0.63 8.68
CA ASP A 18 8.20 -1.14 8.73
C ASP A 18 9.04 -0.47 7.64
N ASP A 19 10.29 -0.90 7.44
CA ASP A 19 11.23 -0.28 6.47
C ASP A 19 10.75 -0.33 5.02
N LYS A 20 9.85 -1.24 4.68
CA LYS A 20 9.37 -1.49 3.31
C LYS A 20 7.88 -1.22 3.12
N THR A 21 7.11 -1.13 4.19
CA THR A 21 5.65 -1.03 4.14
C THR A 21 5.16 0.25 4.77
N SER A 22 4.40 1.01 3.99
CA SER A 22 3.63 2.15 4.48
C SER A 22 2.14 1.93 4.24
N VAL A 23 1.32 2.57 5.07
CA VAL A 23 -0.13 2.53 4.95
C VAL A 23 -0.71 3.92 5.10
N VAL A 24 -1.63 4.30 4.22
CA VAL A 24 -2.50 5.46 4.42
C VAL A 24 -3.82 4.97 4.98
N VAL A 25 -4.15 5.42 6.19
CA VAL A 25 -5.41 5.13 6.87
C VAL A 25 -6.41 6.23 6.53
N GLU A 26 -7.43 5.91 5.74
CA GLU A 26 -8.57 6.79 5.47
C GLU A 26 -9.75 6.39 6.36
N ASN A 27 -10.03 7.22 7.35
CA ASN A 27 -11.23 7.10 8.18
C ASN A 27 -12.34 8.00 7.63
N SER A 28 -13.49 7.41 7.35
CA SER A 28 -14.72 8.14 7.02
C SER A 28 -15.53 8.35 8.29
N TYR A 29 -15.92 9.60 8.54
CA TYR A 29 -16.64 10.01 9.75
C TYR A 29 -18.07 10.43 9.43
N GLN A 30 -18.97 10.06 10.33
CA GLN A 30 -20.34 10.58 10.42
C GLN A 30 -20.68 10.77 11.90
N ASN A 31 -21.09 11.97 12.28
CA ASN A 31 -21.40 12.35 13.67
C ASN A 31 -20.26 11.97 14.65
N HIS A 32 -19.02 12.33 14.34
CA HIS A 32 -17.81 12.02 15.13
C HIS A 32 -17.50 10.52 15.29
N THR A 33 -18.23 9.64 14.61
CA THR A 33 -18.04 8.19 14.63
C THR A 33 -17.38 7.74 13.33
N VAL A 34 -16.38 6.87 13.43
CA VAL A 34 -15.78 6.25 12.23
C VAL A 34 -16.76 5.20 11.72
N ILE A 35 -17.26 5.41 10.50
CA ILE A 35 -18.21 4.48 9.86
C ILE A 35 -17.51 3.52 8.89
N ALA A 36 -16.32 3.87 8.41
CA ALA A 36 -15.53 3.03 7.54
C ALA A 36 -14.04 3.40 7.62
N THR A 37 -13.17 2.39 7.53
CA THR A 37 -11.74 2.57 7.41
C THR A 37 -11.23 1.87 6.15
N LYS A 38 -10.61 2.64 5.26
CA LYS A 38 -9.85 2.11 4.12
C LYS A 38 -8.36 2.23 4.39
N LEU A 39 -7.63 1.17 4.11
CA LEU A 39 -6.19 1.07 4.31
C LEU A 39 -5.54 0.94 2.94
N TYR A 40 -4.78 1.95 2.53
CA TYR A 40 -4.03 1.95 1.27
C TYR A 40 -2.59 1.59 1.57
N TYR A 41 -2.19 0.37 1.22
CA TYR A 41 -0.85 -0.13 1.46
C TYR A 41 0.05 0.17 0.27
N GLU A 42 1.30 0.53 0.56
CA GLU A 42 2.42 0.55 -0.39
C GLU A 42 3.56 -0.30 0.22
N GLU A 43 3.88 -1.43 -0.40
CA GLU A 43 5.04 -2.27 -0.07
C GLU A 43 6.14 -2.08 -1.13
N ARG A 44 7.36 -1.75 -0.71
CA ARG A 44 8.52 -1.51 -1.58
C ARG A 44 9.57 -2.60 -1.43
N PHE A 45 9.87 -3.29 -2.53
CA PHE A 45 10.86 -4.37 -2.55
C PHE A 45 12.07 -3.94 -3.37
N ARG A 46 13.19 -3.65 -2.68
CA ARG A 46 14.47 -3.35 -3.34
C ARG A 46 15.00 -4.60 -4.03
N VAL A 47 15.23 -4.52 -5.33
CA VAL A 47 15.81 -5.58 -6.16
C VAL A 47 17.08 -5.09 -6.85
N ALA A 48 18.04 -5.98 -7.04
CA ALA A 48 19.33 -5.67 -7.64
C ALA A 48 19.37 -5.91 -9.16
N SER A 49 18.40 -6.65 -9.70
CA SER A 49 18.35 -7.01 -11.11
C SER A 49 16.91 -7.19 -11.62
N MET A 50 16.76 -7.21 -12.95
CA MET A 50 15.48 -7.53 -13.58
C MET A 50 15.06 -8.99 -13.40
N ALA A 51 15.99 -9.92 -13.15
CA ALA A 51 15.67 -11.30 -12.83
C ALA A 51 14.98 -11.38 -11.46
N GLU A 52 15.58 -10.79 -10.43
CA GLU A 52 14.98 -10.69 -9.09
C GLU A 52 13.63 -9.95 -9.12
N ALA A 53 13.51 -8.93 -9.96
CA ALA A 53 12.27 -8.19 -10.14
C ALA A 53 11.14 -9.07 -10.71
N ARG A 54 11.45 -9.95 -11.67
CA ARG A 54 10.48 -10.91 -12.23
C ARG A 54 10.04 -11.92 -11.18
N ASP A 55 10.99 -12.51 -10.46
CA ASP A 55 10.68 -13.45 -9.38
C ASP A 55 9.78 -12.80 -8.32
N LYS A 56 10.04 -11.52 -7.99
CA LYS A 56 9.20 -10.75 -7.06
C LYS A 56 7.81 -10.47 -7.62
N VAL A 57 7.70 -10.14 -8.90
CA VAL A 57 6.39 -9.94 -9.56
C VAL A 57 5.57 -11.23 -9.57
N ASP A 58 6.20 -12.38 -9.82
CA ASP A 58 5.51 -13.67 -9.81
C ASP A 58 4.99 -14.01 -8.41
N GLU A 59 5.80 -13.79 -7.37
CA GLU A 59 5.37 -13.93 -5.96
C GLU A 59 4.17 -13.03 -5.62
N LEU A 60 4.20 -11.76 -6.05
CA LEU A 60 3.13 -10.81 -5.80
C LEU A 60 1.86 -11.13 -6.61
N THR A 61 2.01 -11.63 -7.84
CA THR A 61 0.90 -12.11 -8.67
C THR A 61 0.18 -13.26 -7.97
N LEU A 62 0.92 -14.24 -7.47
CA LEU A 62 0.35 -15.35 -6.69
C LEU A 62 -0.38 -14.85 -5.43
N ARG A 63 0.15 -13.83 -4.76
CA ARG A 63 -0.53 -13.23 -3.60
C ARG A 63 -1.86 -12.58 -3.99
N ILE A 64 -1.92 -11.90 -5.14
CA ILE A 64 -3.17 -11.33 -5.67
C ILE A 64 -4.19 -12.43 -5.95
N GLU A 65 -3.76 -13.53 -6.57
CA GLU A 65 -4.62 -14.66 -6.90
C GLU A 65 -5.16 -15.40 -5.67
N ASN A 66 -4.43 -15.37 -4.56
CA ASN A 66 -4.78 -16.11 -3.34
C ASN A 66 -5.43 -15.25 -2.24
N ASP A 67 -5.45 -13.92 -2.37
CA ASP A 67 -6.01 -13.01 -1.35
C ASP A 67 -7.10 -12.11 -1.95
N ASP A 68 -8.33 -12.63 -1.97
CA ASP A 68 -9.54 -11.92 -2.43
C ASP A 68 -9.88 -10.66 -1.61
N SER A 69 -9.22 -10.45 -0.46
CA SER A 69 -9.42 -9.23 0.34
C SER A 69 -8.70 -8.00 -0.22
N LEU A 70 -7.81 -8.20 -1.21
CA LEU A 70 -7.07 -7.13 -1.86
C LEU A 70 -7.94 -6.40 -2.88
N ILE A 71 -8.14 -5.10 -2.67
CA ILE A 71 -8.92 -4.25 -3.56
C ILE A 71 -7.96 -3.43 -4.42
N ASN A 72 -8.16 -3.48 -5.73
CA ASN A 72 -7.34 -2.82 -6.75
C ASN A 72 -5.84 -3.03 -6.52
N PRO A 73 -5.35 -4.28 -6.40
CA PRO A 73 -3.93 -4.52 -6.31
C PRO A 73 -3.21 -4.08 -7.59
N SER A 74 -2.04 -3.48 -7.46
CA SER A 74 -1.19 -3.08 -8.59
C SER A 74 0.27 -3.25 -8.27
N ILE A 75 1.03 -3.73 -9.25
CA ILE A 75 2.49 -3.86 -9.16
C ILE A 75 3.11 -2.88 -10.16
N ARG A 76 4.06 -2.06 -9.71
CA ARG A 76 4.79 -1.12 -10.56
C ARG A 76 6.28 -1.14 -10.24
N TYR A 77 7.10 -0.77 -11.22
CA TYR A 77 8.53 -0.57 -11.01
C TYR A 77 8.79 0.91 -10.70
N ASP A 78 9.33 1.24 -9.52
CA ASP A 78 9.74 2.61 -9.19
C ASP A 78 11.15 2.86 -9.73
N GLY A 79 11.17 3.43 -10.94
CA GLY A 79 12.35 3.61 -11.77
C GLY A 79 12.96 5.00 -11.73
N ARG A 80 13.26 5.57 -10.55
CA ARG A 80 14.30 6.62 -10.48
C ARG A 80 15.64 6.13 -11.06
N ALA A 81 15.83 4.81 -11.15
CA ALA A 81 16.84 4.21 -11.99
C ALA A 81 16.32 4.10 -13.44
N ARG A 82 16.85 4.94 -14.34
CA ARG A 82 16.82 4.69 -15.79
C ARG A 82 17.07 3.20 -16.03
N ILE A 83 16.26 2.58 -16.89
CA ILE A 83 16.34 1.17 -17.32
C ILE A 83 17.62 0.95 -18.15
N SER A 84 18.77 1.18 -17.51
CA SER A 84 20.12 1.06 -18.00
C SER A 84 20.89 0.26 -16.96
N TYR A 85 20.46 -1.00 -16.78
CA TYR A 85 21.22 -2.21 -16.44
C TYR A 85 22.31 -2.22 -15.33
N LYS A 86 22.47 -1.20 -14.47
CA LYS A 86 23.46 -1.22 -13.37
C LYS A 86 23.01 -0.48 -12.09
N GLY A 87 21.78 -0.69 -11.62
CA GLY A 87 21.33 -0.10 -10.38
C GLY A 87 20.23 -0.90 -9.70
N SER A 88 20.19 -0.87 -8.38
CA SER A 88 19.05 -1.38 -7.62
C SER A 88 17.85 -0.44 -7.77
N PHE A 89 16.66 -1.01 -7.81
CA PHE A 89 15.39 -0.30 -7.97
C PHE A 89 14.31 -1.00 -7.14
N ASP A 90 13.13 -0.40 -7.02
CA ASP A 90 12.06 -0.96 -6.19
C ASP A 90 10.96 -1.55 -7.08
N VAL A 91 10.53 -2.76 -6.76
CA VAL A 91 9.21 -3.27 -7.15
C VAL A 91 8.23 -2.78 -6.08
N VAL A 92 7.24 -2.01 -6.48
CA VAL A 92 6.24 -1.43 -5.58
C VAL A 92 4.93 -2.15 -5.76
N PHE A 93 4.39 -2.66 -4.66
CA PHE A 93 3.10 -3.32 -4.60
C PHE A 93 2.12 -2.46 -3.81
N GLU A 94 1.06 -2.03 -4.48
CA GLU A 94 0.02 -1.20 -3.90
C GLU A 94 -1.29 -1.98 -3.85
N TYR A 95 -2.02 -1.89 -2.75
CA TYR A 95 -3.34 -2.50 -2.64
C TYR A 95 -4.16 -1.82 -1.54
N THR A 96 -5.48 -1.95 -1.63
CA THR A 96 -6.38 -1.46 -0.59
C THR A 96 -6.98 -2.62 0.20
N LYS A 97 -7.10 -2.48 1.52
CA LYS A 97 -7.97 -3.33 2.36
C LYS A 97 -9.03 -2.50 3.05
N ILE A 98 -10.22 -3.09 3.24
CA ILE A 98 -11.28 -2.48 4.05
C ILE A 98 -11.23 -3.11 5.44
N LYS A 99 -11.10 -2.27 6.46
CA LYS A 99 -11.27 -2.69 7.85
C LYS A 99 -12.70 -2.36 8.28
N GLN A 100 -13.50 -3.40 8.54
CA GLN A 100 -14.82 -3.20 9.12
C GLN A 100 -14.66 -2.65 10.54
N VAL A 101 -15.30 -1.53 10.82
CA VAL A 101 -15.42 -0.98 12.16
C VAL A 101 -16.59 -1.74 12.80
N LYS A 102 -16.30 -2.49 13.88
CA LYS A 102 -17.32 -3.18 14.67
C LYS A 102 -18.06 -2.19 15.56
#